data_AF-A0A971M5W1-F1
#
_entry.id   AF-A0A971M5W1-F1
#
_cell.length_a   1.000
_cell.length_b   1.000
_cell.length_c   1.000
_cell.angle_alpha   90.00
_cell.angle_beta   90.00
_cell.angle_gamma   90.00
#
_symmetry.space_group_name_H-M   'P 1'
#
loop_
_entity.id
_entity.type
_entity.pdbx_description
1 polymer ?
#
loop_
_entity_poly.entity_id
_entity_poly.type
_entity_poly.pdbx_seq_one_letter_code
_entity_poly.pdbx_strand_id
1 'polypeptide(L)'
;MSHADLLERLKAGTNNRKTIRFPGSDMDVTISVLSEAQRQEAHFETEQYFKRKSIETSMVTIDAYEAEKSLRMVYKALSDGEGEPLARTIERFRGLLTVDEKNTLVDEYLAFEKDCSAGYGLSEGEIDAILDDVKKKSHSDWERFKYRHSKTAYYLFGKPACDLTMGQWIYILAMEISCESAKRGEGKAYKVRKHAK
;
A
#
# COMPACT_ATOMS: atom_id res chain seq x y z
N MET A 1 -14.69 -0.98 -15.32
CA MET A 1 -13.75 0.08 -14.86
C MET A 1 -12.71 0.30 -15.96
N SER A 2 -12.03 1.45 -15.97
CA SER A 2 -11.05 1.75 -17.04
C SER A 2 -9.67 1.17 -16.69
N HIS A 3 -8.92 0.75 -17.70
CA HIS A 3 -7.55 0.23 -17.57
C HIS A 3 -6.60 1.18 -16.81
N ALA A 4 -6.89 2.48 -16.75
CA ALA A 4 -6.11 3.47 -16.01
C ALA A 4 -6.32 3.38 -14.48
N ASP A 5 -7.53 3.03 -14.04
CA ASP A 5 -7.92 2.95 -12.63
C ASP A 5 -7.23 1.75 -11.93
N LEU A 6 -7.15 0.62 -12.64
CA LEU A 6 -6.39 -0.56 -12.22
C LEU A 6 -4.91 -0.27 -12.00
N LEU A 7 -4.33 0.51 -12.92
CA LEU A 7 -2.92 0.87 -12.93
C LEU A 7 -2.58 1.88 -11.84
N GLU A 8 -3.48 2.80 -11.53
CA GLU A 8 -3.33 3.69 -10.39
C GLU A 8 -3.37 2.93 -9.08
N ARG A 9 -4.24 1.92 -8.93
CA ARG A 9 -4.27 1.05 -7.74
C ARG A 9 -3.02 0.17 -7.59
N LEU A 10 -2.50 -0.37 -8.69
CA LEU A 10 -1.24 -1.13 -8.67
C LEU A 10 -0.02 -0.25 -8.35
N LYS A 11 -0.03 1.02 -8.80
CA LYS A 11 0.98 2.04 -8.42
C LYS A 11 0.78 2.54 -6.99
N ALA A 12 -0.44 2.61 -6.49
CA ALA A 12 -0.73 2.94 -5.10
C ALA A 12 -0.19 1.85 -4.16
N GLY A 13 -0.23 0.57 -4.56
CA GLY A 13 0.43 -0.52 -3.84
C GLY A 13 1.96 -0.41 -3.76
N THR A 14 2.60 0.41 -4.60
CA THR A 14 4.05 0.74 -4.49
C THR A 14 4.32 2.00 -3.66
N ASN A 15 3.35 2.91 -3.54
CA ASN A 15 3.40 4.07 -2.64
C ASN A 15 2.64 3.76 -1.34
N ASN A 16 3.32 3.15 -0.38
CA ASN A 16 2.76 2.84 0.93
C ASN A 16 2.69 4.05 1.88
N ARG A 17 2.78 5.29 1.38
CA ARG A 17 2.74 6.52 2.18
C ARG A 17 1.82 7.57 1.57
N LYS A 18 1.09 8.29 2.41
CA LYS A 18 0.21 9.41 2.05
C LYS A 18 0.37 10.51 3.10
N THR A 19 0.34 11.78 2.69
CA THR A 19 0.26 12.91 3.62
C THR A 19 -1.20 13.23 3.90
N ILE A 20 -1.55 13.34 5.18
CA ILE A 20 -2.86 13.74 5.66
C ILE A 20 -2.72 14.90 6.65
N ARG A 21 -3.79 15.66 6.86
CA ARG A 21 -3.83 16.69 7.88
C ARG A 21 -4.18 16.05 9.23
N PHE A 22 -3.43 16.37 10.27
CA PHE A 22 -3.72 15.87 11.61
C PHE A 22 -5.07 16.41 12.09
N PRO A 23 -6.02 15.57 12.52
CA PRO A 23 -7.33 16.03 12.96
C PRO A 23 -7.21 17.04 14.11
N GLY A 24 -7.95 18.14 14.03
CA GLY A 24 -7.88 19.21 15.03
C GLY A 24 -6.66 20.13 14.93
N SER A 25 -5.80 19.96 13.92
CA SER A 25 -4.59 20.77 13.71
C SER A 25 -4.38 21.15 12.24
N ASP A 26 -3.46 22.10 12.02
CA ASP A 26 -2.98 22.52 10.69
C ASP A 26 -1.68 21.79 10.30
N MET A 27 -1.25 20.84 11.12
CA MET A 27 -0.04 20.04 10.90
C MET A 27 -0.29 18.93 9.89
N ASP A 28 0.58 18.84 8.89
CA ASP A 28 0.64 17.71 7.98
C ASP A 28 1.42 16.55 8.60
N VAL A 29 0.87 15.35 8.50
CA VAL A 29 1.47 14.10 8.98
C VAL A 29 1.45 13.05 7.87
N THR A 30 2.43 12.16 7.89
CA THR A 30 2.51 11.07 6.92
C THR A 30 1.92 9.81 7.52
N ILE A 31 0.97 9.20 6.80
CA ILE A 31 0.45 7.88 7.12
C ILE A 31 1.07 6.84 6.21
N SER A 32 1.56 5.75 6.79
CA SER A 32 2.21 4.65 6.07
C SER A 32 1.46 3.34 6.27
N VAL A 33 1.22 2.58 5.19
CA VAL A 33 0.66 1.22 5.29
C VAL A 33 1.67 0.33 5.99
N LEU A 34 1.23 -0.32 7.07
CA LEU A 34 2.07 -1.20 7.86
C LEU A 34 2.40 -2.49 7.11
N SER A 35 3.64 -2.95 7.25
CA SER A 35 4.01 -4.31 6.87
C SER A 35 3.34 -5.33 7.79
N GLU A 36 3.26 -6.58 7.32
CA GLU A 36 2.71 -7.68 8.14
C GLU A 36 3.43 -7.84 9.48
N ALA A 37 4.76 -7.69 9.49
CA ALA A 37 5.54 -7.73 10.72
C ALA A 37 5.12 -6.63 11.72
N GLN A 38 4.92 -5.41 11.25
CA GLN A 38 4.48 -4.29 12.10
C GLN A 38 3.04 -4.46 12.60
N ARG A 39 2.15 -5.05 11.78
CA ARG A 39 0.79 -5.42 12.20
C ARG A 39 0.82 -6.48 13.30
N GLN A 40 1.65 -7.50 13.12
CA GLN A 40 1.82 -8.56 14.11
C GLN A 40 2.41 -8.04 15.42
N GLU A 41 3.38 -7.14 15.36
CA GLU A 41 3.91 -6.46 16.54
C GLU A 41 2.83 -5.65 17.27
N ALA A 42 2.02 -4.86 16.56
CA ALA A 42 0.92 -4.10 17.16
C ALA A 42 -0.05 -5.02 17.91
N HIS A 43 -0.34 -6.18 17.33
CA HIS A 43 -1.16 -7.21 17.96
C HIS A 43 -0.50 -7.76 19.23
N PHE A 44 0.77 -8.17 19.18
CA PHE A 44 1.48 -8.70 20.34
C PHE A 44 1.66 -7.66 21.45
N GLU A 45 1.89 -6.40 21.11
CA GLU A 45 1.97 -5.32 22.08
C GLU A 45 0.62 -5.06 22.77
N THR A 46 -0.49 -5.21 22.05
CA THR A 46 -1.85 -5.13 22.61
C THR A 46 -2.08 -6.27 23.60
N GLU A 47 -1.75 -7.49 23.20
CA GLU A 47 -1.83 -8.68 24.04
C GLU A 47 -1.02 -8.52 25.34
N GLN A 48 0.21 -8.02 25.22
CA GLN A 48 1.06 -7.74 26.39
C GLN A 48 0.48 -6.63 27.26
N TYR A 49 -0.12 -5.59 26.68
CA TYR A 49 -0.76 -4.52 27.44
C TYR A 49 -1.92 -5.05 28.28
N PHE A 50 -2.79 -5.88 27.71
CA PHE A 50 -3.90 -6.51 28.41
C PHE A 50 -3.41 -7.43 29.54
N LYS A 51 -2.39 -8.26 29.27
CA LYS A 51 -1.76 -9.11 30.28
C LYS A 51 -1.15 -8.31 31.43
N ARG A 52 -0.42 -7.23 31.14
CA ARG A 52 0.17 -6.34 32.16
C ARG A 52 -0.88 -5.63 33.01
N LYS A 53 -2.06 -5.35 32.44
CA LYS A 53 -3.19 -4.73 33.14
C LYS A 53 -4.13 -5.74 33.80
N SER A 54 -3.83 -7.04 33.69
CA SER A 54 -4.68 -8.13 34.18
C SER A 54 -6.10 -8.05 33.63
N ILE A 55 -6.24 -7.60 32.38
CA ILE A 55 -7.53 -7.55 31.67
C ILE A 55 -7.66 -8.84 30.87
N GLU A 56 -8.67 -9.65 31.19
CA GLU A 56 -9.00 -10.83 30.40
C GLU A 56 -9.72 -10.43 29.11
N THR A 57 -9.31 -11.05 28.00
CA THR A 57 -10.00 -10.91 26.71
C THR A 57 -11.25 -11.80 26.74
N SER A 58 -12.42 -11.16 26.82
CA SER A 58 -13.73 -11.78 26.86
C SER A 58 -14.67 -11.03 25.91
N MET A 59 -15.90 -11.51 25.72
CA MET A 59 -16.90 -10.80 24.91
C MET A 59 -17.21 -9.38 25.40
N VAL A 60 -16.92 -9.06 26.67
CA VAL A 60 -17.16 -7.72 27.24
C VAL A 60 -15.97 -6.78 27.01
N THR A 61 -14.77 -7.32 26.83
CA THR A 61 -13.51 -6.54 26.70
C THR A 61 -12.95 -6.55 25.29
N ILE A 62 -13.59 -7.28 24.36
CA ILE A 62 -13.16 -7.39 22.97
C ILE A 62 -13.13 -6.04 22.25
N ASP A 63 -14.12 -5.18 22.50
CA ASP A 63 -14.17 -3.83 21.91
C ASP A 63 -12.99 -2.96 22.40
N ALA A 64 -12.64 -3.09 23.68
CA ALA A 64 -11.49 -2.41 24.26
C ALA A 64 -10.17 -2.94 23.68
N TYR A 65 -10.09 -4.24 23.39
CA TYR A 65 -8.94 -4.88 22.76
C TYR A 65 -8.75 -4.38 21.34
N GLU A 66 -9.81 -4.39 20.54
CA GLU A 66 -9.80 -3.89 19.17
C GLU A 66 -9.48 -2.39 19.11
N ALA A 67 -10.04 -1.59 20.03
CA ALA A 67 -9.72 -0.18 20.12
C ALA A 67 -8.24 0.09 20.44
N GLU A 68 -7.63 -0.68 21.35
CA GLU A 68 -6.21 -0.55 21.70
C GLU A 68 -5.30 -1.05 20.55
N LYS A 69 -5.69 -2.13 19.86
CA LYS A 69 -4.99 -2.64 18.69
C LYS A 69 -4.96 -1.60 17.57
N SER A 70 -6.12 -1.02 17.24
CA SER A 70 -6.23 0.04 16.23
C SER A 70 -5.43 1.28 16.60
N LEU A 71 -5.41 1.68 17.89
CA LEU A 71 -4.58 2.77 18.37
C LEU A 71 -3.08 2.49 18.13
N ARG A 72 -2.60 1.28 18.44
CA ARG A 72 -1.20 0.88 18.24
C ARG A 72 -0.82 0.80 16.77
N MET A 73 -1.73 0.36 15.92
CA MET A 73 -1.52 0.37 14.47
C MET A 73 -1.33 1.81 13.97
N VAL A 74 -2.24 2.72 14.31
CA VAL A 74 -2.13 4.14 13.90
C VAL A 74 -0.87 4.79 14.48
N TYR A 75 -0.52 4.50 15.73
CA TYR A 75 0.73 4.96 16.35
C TYR A 75 1.98 4.56 15.56
N LYS A 76 2.03 3.31 15.05
CA LYS A 76 3.14 2.83 14.22
C LYS A 76 3.06 3.36 12.77
N ALA A 77 1.87 3.68 12.28
CA ALA A 77 1.63 4.08 10.90
C ALA A 77 1.91 5.58 10.66
N LEU A 78 1.78 6.41 11.70
CA LEU A 78 1.95 7.85 11.59
C LEU A 78 3.39 8.30 11.88
N SER A 79 3.88 9.16 11.02
CA SER A 79 5.13 9.90 11.21
C SER A 79 4.91 11.39 10.90
N ASP A 80 5.85 12.22 11.29
CA ASP A 80 5.94 13.58 10.77
C ASP A 80 6.34 13.59 9.28
N GLY A 81 6.45 14.79 8.70
CA GLY A 81 6.88 14.98 7.31
C GLY A 81 8.34 14.55 7.04
N GLU A 82 9.14 14.33 8.08
CA GLU A 82 10.54 13.88 7.99
C GLU A 82 10.69 12.36 8.18
N GLY A 83 9.62 11.68 8.62
CA GLY A 83 9.59 10.23 8.83
C GLY A 83 9.78 9.80 10.27
N GLU A 84 9.81 10.73 11.22
CA GLU A 84 9.95 10.45 12.65
C GLU A 84 8.59 10.18 13.32
N PRO A 85 8.52 9.34 14.36
CA PRO A 85 7.26 9.08 15.08
C PRO A 85 6.68 10.35 15.72
N LEU A 86 5.37 10.57 15.57
CA LEU A 86 4.69 11.74 16.17
C LEU A 86 4.80 11.77 17.71
N ALA A 87 4.95 10.61 18.34
CA ALA A 87 5.19 10.49 19.77
C ALA A 87 6.22 9.39 20.04
N ARG A 88 7.05 9.58 21.06
CA ARG A 88 8.09 8.62 21.47
C ARG A 88 7.54 7.36 22.13
N THR A 89 6.33 7.42 22.68
CA THR A 89 5.68 6.30 23.37
C THR A 89 4.19 6.26 23.07
N ILE A 90 3.61 5.07 23.13
CA ILE A 90 2.17 4.86 22.92
C ILE A 90 1.33 5.56 23.99
N GLU A 91 1.81 5.67 25.22
CA GLU A 91 1.11 6.38 26.30
C GLU A 91 1.01 7.87 26.01
N ARG A 92 2.10 8.46 25.49
CA ARG A 92 2.10 9.87 25.08
C ARG A 92 1.18 10.07 23.88
N PHE A 93 1.22 9.18 22.90
CA PHE A 93 0.32 9.21 21.75
C PHE A 93 -1.15 9.15 22.17
N ARG A 94 -1.50 8.24 23.09
CA ARG A 94 -2.86 8.13 23.64
C ARG A 94 -3.30 9.42 24.34
N GLY A 95 -2.38 10.13 25.00
CA GLY A 95 -2.67 11.40 25.66
C GLY A 95 -2.79 12.61 24.73
N LEU A 96 -2.36 12.50 23.47
CA LEU A 96 -2.45 13.58 22.47
C LEU A 96 -3.77 13.58 21.70
N LEU A 97 -4.52 12.48 21.73
CA LEU A 97 -5.70 12.28 20.90
C LEU A 97 -6.96 12.26 21.76
N THR A 98 -7.97 12.99 21.31
CA THR A 98 -9.35 12.71 21.68
C THR A 98 -9.84 11.42 21.02
N VAL A 99 -10.96 10.88 21.50
CA VAL A 99 -11.57 9.67 20.92
C VAL A 99 -11.95 9.87 19.45
N ASP A 100 -12.49 11.05 19.11
CA ASP A 100 -12.95 11.38 17.76
C ASP A 100 -11.79 11.55 16.77
N GLU A 101 -10.73 12.24 17.19
CA GLU A 101 -9.50 12.39 16.38
C GLU A 101 -8.85 11.03 16.13
N LYS A 102 -8.78 10.17 17.15
CA LYS A 102 -8.28 8.80 17.01
C LYS A 102 -9.12 8.01 15.99
N ASN A 103 -10.45 8.05 16.10
CA ASN A 103 -11.32 7.33 15.17
C ASN A 103 -11.14 7.83 13.72
N THR A 104 -11.01 9.14 13.54
CA THR A 104 -10.75 9.75 12.22
C THR A 104 -9.43 9.26 11.63
N LEU A 105 -8.36 9.21 12.43
CA LEU A 105 -7.06 8.69 11.98
C LEU A 105 -7.11 7.18 11.64
N VAL A 106 -7.87 6.39 12.40
CA VAL A 106 -8.10 4.97 12.09
C VAL A 106 -8.84 4.81 10.77
N ASP A 107 -9.89 5.60 10.53
CA ASP A 107 -10.67 5.54 9.30
C ASP A 107 -9.83 5.95 8.08
N GLU A 108 -9.02 7.00 8.20
CA GLU A 108 -8.06 7.40 7.16
C GLU A 108 -7.01 6.31 6.90
N TYR A 109 -6.49 5.65 7.94
CA TYR A 109 -5.58 4.51 7.80
C TYR A 109 -6.22 3.38 7.01
N LEU A 110 -7.41 2.95 7.40
CA LEU A 110 -8.10 1.81 6.78
C LEU A 110 -8.51 2.12 5.33
N ALA A 111 -8.94 3.35 5.06
CA ALA A 111 -9.21 3.80 3.70
C ALA A 111 -7.94 3.76 2.84
N PHE A 112 -6.82 4.27 3.35
CA PHE A 112 -5.55 4.26 2.63
C PHE A 112 -5.00 2.84 2.42
N GLU A 113 -5.07 1.98 3.43
CA GLU A 113 -4.69 0.57 3.33
C GLU A 113 -5.53 -0.15 2.26
N LYS A 114 -6.83 0.13 2.20
CA LYS A 114 -7.72 -0.39 1.16
C LYS A 114 -7.30 0.07 -0.24
N ASP A 115 -6.93 1.33 -0.40
CA ASP A 115 -6.48 1.89 -1.68
C ASP A 115 -5.15 1.28 -2.16
N CYS A 116 -4.23 1.00 -1.23
CA CYS A 116 -2.95 0.34 -1.52
C CYS A 116 -3.07 -1.18 -1.74
N SER A 117 -4.13 -1.82 -1.26
CA SER A 117 -4.31 -3.27 -1.40
C SER A 117 -4.72 -3.65 -2.83
N ALA A 118 -3.80 -4.26 -3.58
CA ALA A 118 -4.06 -4.79 -4.92
C ALA A 118 -5.02 -6.02 -4.92
N GLY A 119 -5.38 -6.54 -3.74
CA GLY A 119 -6.05 -7.83 -3.58
C GLY A 119 -7.58 -7.80 -3.56
N TYR A 120 -8.23 -6.64 -3.45
CA TYR A 120 -9.70 -6.57 -3.42
C TYR A 120 -10.22 -5.78 -4.62
N GLY A 121 -10.46 -6.47 -5.74
CA GLY A 121 -11.27 -5.93 -6.83
C GLY A 121 -10.78 -6.17 -8.26
N LEU A 122 -9.82 -7.06 -8.51
CA LEU A 122 -9.62 -7.56 -9.87
C LEU A 122 -10.79 -8.49 -10.22
N SER A 123 -11.55 -8.14 -11.25
CA SER A 123 -12.51 -9.08 -11.83
C SER A 123 -11.78 -10.18 -12.59
N GLU A 124 -12.35 -11.39 -12.67
CA GLU A 124 -11.75 -12.52 -13.41
C GLU A 124 -11.39 -12.13 -14.86
N GLY A 125 -12.19 -11.26 -15.50
CA GLY A 125 -11.93 -10.76 -16.85
C GLY A 125 -10.69 -9.86 -16.99
N GLU A 126 -10.27 -9.16 -15.93
CA GLU A 126 -9.05 -8.34 -15.95
C GLU A 126 -7.80 -9.20 -15.76
N ILE A 127 -7.92 -10.28 -14.99
CA ILE A 127 -6.88 -11.30 -14.84
C ILE A 127 -6.68 -12.05 -16.16
N ASP A 128 -7.77 -12.39 -16.84
CA ASP A 128 -7.74 -13.06 -18.14
C ASP A 128 -7.09 -12.21 -19.23
N ALA A 129 -7.33 -10.90 -19.25
CA ALA A 129 -6.69 -9.99 -20.20
C ALA A 129 -5.15 -9.93 -20.01
N ILE A 130 -4.68 -9.89 -18.75
CA ILE A 130 -3.25 -9.92 -18.42
C ILE A 130 -2.66 -11.29 -18.81
N LEU A 131 -3.36 -12.39 -18.52
CA LEU A 131 -2.93 -13.74 -18.89
C LEU A 131 -2.86 -13.91 -20.41
N ASP A 132 -3.79 -13.36 -21.16
CA ASP A 132 -3.79 -13.45 -22.62
C ASP A 132 -2.65 -12.64 -23.25
N ASP A 133 -2.30 -11.48 -22.68
CA ASP A 133 -1.13 -10.73 -23.14
C ASP A 133 0.21 -11.41 -22.77
N VAL A 134 0.25 -12.14 -21.66
CA VAL A 134 1.39 -13.02 -21.31
C VAL A 134 1.49 -14.20 -22.30
N LYS A 135 0.38 -14.84 -22.63
CA LYS A 135 0.33 -15.99 -23.57
C LYS A 135 0.73 -15.61 -25.01
N LYS A 136 0.49 -14.36 -25.43
CA LYS A 136 0.84 -13.88 -26.77
C LYS A 136 2.34 -13.61 -26.96
N LYS A 137 3.13 -13.54 -25.87
CA LYS A 137 4.59 -13.34 -25.97
C LYS A 137 5.28 -14.65 -26.32
N SER A 138 6.14 -14.60 -27.34
CA SER A 138 6.98 -15.76 -27.69
C SER A 138 7.99 -16.04 -26.58
N HIS A 139 8.48 -17.29 -26.48
CA HIS A 139 9.46 -17.68 -25.48
C HIS A 139 10.74 -16.81 -25.53
N SER A 140 11.19 -16.44 -26.72
CA SER A 140 12.37 -15.57 -26.90
C SER A 140 12.10 -14.12 -26.44
N ASP A 141 10.88 -13.61 -26.62
CA ASP A 141 10.48 -12.31 -26.09
C ASP A 141 10.39 -12.32 -24.57
N TRP A 142 9.98 -13.45 -23.99
CA TRP A 142 9.91 -13.63 -22.55
C TRP A 142 11.29 -13.65 -21.91
N GLU A 143 12.25 -14.37 -22.49
CA GLU A 143 13.63 -14.39 -21.98
C GLU A 143 14.32 -13.02 -22.14
N ARG A 144 14.09 -12.31 -23.25
CA ARG A 144 14.56 -10.93 -23.42
C ARG A 144 13.95 -9.97 -22.40
N PHE A 145 12.67 -10.14 -22.10
CA PHE A 145 11.98 -9.37 -21.09
C PHE A 145 12.57 -9.61 -19.70
N LYS A 146 12.74 -10.88 -19.29
CA LYS A 146 13.37 -11.24 -18.00
C LYS A 146 14.78 -10.68 -17.89
N TYR A 147 15.57 -10.79 -18.95
CA TYR A 147 16.93 -10.26 -18.99
C TYR A 147 16.95 -8.74 -18.77
N ARG A 148 16.14 -8.00 -19.54
CA ARG A 148 16.02 -6.53 -19.45
C ARG A 148 15.64 -6.07 -18.04
N HIS A 149 14.73 -6.79 -17.39
CA HIS A 149 14.17 -6.39 -16.10
C HIS A 149 14.77 -7.12 -14.90
N SER A 150 15.80 -7.93 -15.10
CA SER A 150 16.46 -8.71 -14.03
C SER A 150 16.91 -7.85 -12.85
N LYS A 151 17.47 -6.66 -13.13
CA LYS A 151 17.90 -5.71 -12.10
C LYS A 151 16.71 -5.09 -11.35
N THR A 152 15.67 -4.70 -12.07
CA THR A 152 14.41 -4.20 -11.50
C THR A 152 13.75 -5.26 -10.61
N ALA A 153 13.75 -6.50 -11.07
CA ALA A 153 13.20 -7.65 -10.37
C ALA A 153 13.95 -7.91 -9.05
N TYR A 154 15.28 -7.81 -9.08
CA TYR A 154 16.11 -7.91 -7.88
C TYR A 154 15.80 -6.81 -6.87
N TYR A 155 15.65 -5.55 -7.31
CA TYR A 155 15.28 -4.46 -6.42
C TYR A 155 13.88 -4.61 -5.82
N LEU A 156 12.92 -5.14 -6.58
CA LEU A 156 11.53 -5.31 -6.12
C LEU A 156 11.36 -6.49 -5.16
N PHE A 157 12.06 -7.60 -5.40
CA PHE A 157 11.80 -8.87 -4.69
C PHE A 157 12.98 -9.37 -3.85
N GLY A 158 14.14 -8.71 -3.90
CA GLY A 158 15.32 -9.03 -3.10
C GLY A 158 15.97 -10.38 -3.42
N LYS A 159 15.65 -10.98 -4.58
CA LYS A 159 16.12 -12.30 -5.00
C LYS A 159 16.58 -12.29 -6.46
N PRO A 160 17.56 -13.14 -6.84
CA PRO A 160 18.04 -13.19 -8.21
C PRO A 160 16.95 -13.66 -9.18
N ALA A 161 17.05 -13.22 -10.43
CA ALA A 161 16.04 -13.41 -11.48
C ALA A 161 15.65 -14.89 -11.72
N CYS A 162 16.57 -15.82 -11.48
CA CYS A 162 16.35 -17.26 -11.60
C CYS A 162 15.43 -17.84 -10.52
N ASP A 163 15.30 -17.16 -9.37
CA ASP A 163 14.53 -17.62 -8.22
C ASP A 163 13.12 -17.01 -8.16
N LEU A 164 12.77 -16.20 -9.17
CA LEU A 164 11.48 -15.53 -9.25
C LEU A 164 10.43 -16.44 -9.87
N THR A 165 9.28 -16.46 -9.22
CA THR A 165 8.08 -17.16 -9.70
C THR A 165 7.51 -16.49 -10.94
N MET A 166 6.71 -17.23 -11.71
CA MET A 166 6.02 -16.68 -12.88
C MET A 166 5.10 -15.50 -12.50
N GLY A 167 4.44 -15.56 -11.33
CA GLY A 167 3.60 -14.47 -10.83
C GLY A 167 4.37 -13.16 -10.61
N GLN A 168 5.61 -13.24 -10.12
CA GLN A 168 6.47 -12.07 -9.95
C GLN A 168 6.93 -11.48 -11.28
N TRP A 169 7.16 -12.32 -12.29
CA TRP A 169 7.45 -11.84 -13.65
C TRP A 169 6.25 -11.21 -14.34
N ILE A 170 5.04 -11.73 -14.11
CA ILE A 170 3.78 -11.15 -14.59
C ILE A 170 3.56 -9.77 -13.96
N TYR A 171 3.89 -9.60 -12.67
CA TYR A 171 3.82 -8.30 -12.00
C TYR A 171 4.74 -7.26 -12.67
N ILE A 172 5.99 -7.61 -12.96
CA ILE A 172 6.94 -6.73 -13.66
C ILE A 172 6.44 -6.41 -15.08
N LEU A 173 5.81 -7.39 -15.75
CA LEU A 173 5.27 -7.20 -17.09
C LEU A 173 4.11 -6.19 -17.06
N ALA A 174 3.22 -6.31 -16.07
CA ALA A 174 2.14 -5.36 -15.86
C ALA A 174 2.69 -3.94 -15.66
N MET A 175 3.77 -3.77 -14.88
CA MET A 175 4.44 -2.47 -14.70
C MET A 175 4.99 -1.88 -16.01
N GLU A 176 5.59 -2.69 -16.89
CA GLU A 176 6.11 -2.22 -18.19
C GLU A 176 4.98 -1.76 -19.12
N ILE A 177 3.90 -2.56 -19.22
CA ILE A 177 2.70 -2.21 -20.00
C ILE A 177 2.06 -0.91 -19.50
N SER A 178 2.10 -0.68 -18.18
CA SER A 178 1.65 0.55 -17.54
C SER A 178 2.45 1.77 -18.01
N CYS A 179 3.78 1.63 -18.08
CA CYS A 179 4.70 2.69 -18.46
C CYS A 179 4.56 3.03 -19.96
N GLU A 180 4.36 2.02 -20.81
CA GLU A 180 4.10 2.23 -22.23
C GLU A 180 2.74 2.89 -22.49
N SER A 181 1.70 2.48 -21.75
CA SER A 181 0.35 3.05 -21.89
C SER A 181 0.32 4.54 -21.49
N ALA A 182 1.06 4.92 -20.44
CA ALA A 182 1.23 6.32 -20.03
C ALA A 182 1.92 7.16 -21.13
N LYS A 183 3.01 6.64 -21.72
CA LYS A 183 3.73 7.32 -22.83
C LYS A 183 2.88 7.48 -24.08
N ARG A 184 2.02 6.49 -24.40
CA ARG A 184 1.08 6.59 -25.54
C ARG A 184 -0.05 7.59 -25.29
N GLY A 185 -0.47 7.78 -24.03
CA GLY A 185 -1.44 8.81 -23.63
C GLY A 185 -0.89 10.24 -23.82
N GLU A 186 0.36 10.48 -23.41
CA GLU A 186 1.03 11.77 -23.61
C GLU A 186 1.28 12.09 -25.09
N GLY A 187 1.57 11.08 -25.92
CA GLY A 187 1.74 11.25 -27.36
C GLY A 187 0.48 11.72 -28.11
N LYS A 188 -0.72 11.42 -27.59
CA LYS A 188 -1.98 11.97 -28.14
C LYS A 188 -2.23 13.40 -27.69
N ALA A 189 -1.91 13.74 -26.43
CA ALA A 189 -2.03 15.11 -25.92
C ALA A 189 -1.10 16.09 -26.66
N TYR A 190 0.09 15.64 -27.08
CA TYR A 190 1.06 16.49 -27.76
C TYR A 190 0.73 16.76 -29.25
N LYS A 191 -0.03 15.89 -29.92
CA LYS A 191 -0.43 16.09 -31.33
C LYS A 191 -1.62 17.04 -31.50
N VAL A 192 -2.45 17.25 -30.48
CA VAL A 192 -3.62 18.15 -30.56
C VAL A 192 -3.22 19.63 -30.46
N ARG A 193 -2.03 19.96 -29.94
CA ARG A 193 -1.58 21.37 -29.77
C ARG A 193 -0.85 21.99 -30.96
N LYS A 194 -0.58 21.27 -32.07
CA LYS A 194 0.18 21.80 -33.21
C LYS A 194 -0.66 22.27 -34.43
N HIS A 195 -1.98 22.22 -34.38
CA HIS A 195 -2.85 22.68 -35.49
C HIS A 195 -3.87 23.76 -35.11
N ALA A 196 -3.63 24.52 -34.05
CA ALA A 196 -4.37 25.74 -33.76
C ALA A 196 -3.45 26.97 -33.94
N LYS A 197 -3.30 27.39 -35.20
CA LYS A 197 -2.91 28.75 -35.58
C LYS A 197 -3.62 29.10 -36.88
#